data_AF-A0A1C5GAM4-F1
#
_entry.id   AF-A0A1C5GAM4-F1
#
_cell.length_a   1.000
_cell.length_b   1.000
_cell.length_c   1.000
_cell.angle_alpha   90.00
_cell.angle_beta   90.00
_cell.angle_gamma   90.00
#
_symmetry.space_group_name_H-M   'P 1'
#
loop_
_entity.id
_entity.type
_entity.pdbx_description
1 polymer ?
#
loop_
_entity_poly.entity_id
_entity_poly.type
_entity_poly.pdbx_seq_one_letter_code
_entity_poly.pdbx_strand_id
1 'polypeptide(L)'
;MGGGEMAVRQRLDAALAAHAWVCEHLLDVQQLVTDAFRQPGGPAAAPAQEARGLLHRLGCLSLALDRLVDDLDGVEEPTGAGAQALARLLADPCQVRFTAATGEPVTVEAMSVQEILAAAREHVARIRRIVDAYGRDRLTVRAQRLRSSVERLRRLAAEAADEGLGDGTDPVAALAVDALLDRLGAAEAAGRGQWWRGDVQPERDDGSLGAAVDRAVERTDTARRRLRRGCHAELAGRLEAYRQKAADEGRAEHPQVERAYREALAALRPDAFALTDASRAVRAYQRAVNGGTR
;
A
#
# COMPACT_ATOMS: atom_id res chain seq x y z
N MET A 1 23.49 35.26 41.60
CA MET A 1 23.15 34.59 40.32
C MET A 1 22.00 33.64 40.60
N GLY A 2 20.76 34.12 40.54
CA GLY A 2 19.65 33.42 41.20
C GLY A 2 18.31 33.66 40.50
N GLY A 3 17.57 32.57 40.26
CA GLY A 3 16.19 32.57 39.77
C GLY A 3 16.02 32.86 38.27
N GLY A 4 16.42 34.06 37.81
CA GLY A 4 16.12 34.54 36.45
C GLY A 4 16.87 33.79 35.34
N GLU A 5 18.14 33.49 35.56
CA GLU A 5 19.01 32.83 34.57
C GLU A 5 18.62 31.36 34.33
N MET A 6 18.23 30.64 35.39
CA MET A 6 17.67 29.29 35.25
C MET A 6 16.33 29.29 34.50
N ALA A 7 15.48 30.30 34.73
CA ALA A 7 14.19 30.39 34.05
C ALA A 7 14.34 30.67 32.54
N VAL A 8 15.33 31.49 32.15
CA VAL A 8 15.65 31.75 30.74
C VAL A 8 16.19 30.49 30.05
N ARG A 9 17.12 29.77 30.69
CA ARG A 9 17.66 28.50 30.16
C ARG A 9 16.56 27.44 29.95
N GLN A 10 15.68 27.27 30.93
CA GLN A 10 14.55 26.34 30.82
C GLN A 10 13.59 26.70 29.68
N ARG A 11 13.36 27.99 29.43
CA ARG A 11 12.53 28.45 28.30
C ARG A 11 13.20 28.21 26.96
N LEU A 12 14.51 28.42 26.87
CA LEU A 12 15.29 28.11 25.67
C LEU A 12 15.24 26.62 25.35
N ASP A 13 15.51 25.76 26.33
CA ASP A 13 15.45 24.30 26.15
C ASP A 13 14.04 23.86 25.74
N ALA A 14 13.00 24.47 26.31
CA ALA A 14 11.60 24.19 25.94
C ALA A 14 11.27 24.64 24.51
N ALA A 15 11.81 25.77 24.04
CA ALA A 15 11.62 26.26 22.68
C ALA A 15 12.29 25.34 21.65
N LEU A 16 13.54 24.94 21.89
CA LEU A 16 14.27 24.01 21.05
C LEU A 16 13.61 22.62 21.03
N ALA A 17 13.15 22.12 22.18
CA ALA A 17 12.44 20.86 22.26
C ALA A 17 11.09 20.89 21.54
N ALA A 18 10.35 22.01 21.62
CA ALA A 18 9.11 22.19 20.89
C ALA A 18 9.34 22.21 19.38
N HIS A 19 10.35 22.93 18.92
CA HIS A 19 10.76 22.99 17.51
C HIS A 19 11.12 21.61 16.97
N ALA A 20 12.05 20.90 17.63
CA ALA A 20 12.45 19.55 17.23
C ALA A 20 11.25 18.59 17.16
N TRP A 21 10.36 18.62 18.16
CA TRP A 21 9.17 17.78 18.19
C TRP A 21 8.24 18.05 17.01
N VAL A 22 7.99 19.33 16.69
CA VAL A 22 7.11 19.72 15.59
C VAL A 22 7.72 19.32 14.24
N CYS A 23 9.02 19.55 14.02
CA CYS A 23 9.68 19.17 12.77
C CYS A 23 9.67 17.65 12.53
N GLU A 24 9.99 16.86 13.56
CA GLU A 24 9.94 15.39 13.49
C GLU A 24 8.54 14.89 13.11
N HIS A 25 7.52 15.38 13.83
CA HIS A 25 6.15 14.90 13.64
C HIS A 25 5.50 15.45 12.37
N LEU A 26 5.92 16.62 11.86
CA LEU A 26 5.43 17.17 10.60
C LEU A 26 5.80 16.25 9.42
N LEU A 27 7.05 15.79 9.35
CA LEU A 27 7.50 14.89 8.29
C LEU A 27 6.76 13.54 8.36
N ASP A 28 6.60 12.99 9.56
CA ASP A 28 5.87 11.75 9.80
C ASP A 28 4.41 11.85 9.33
N VAL A 29 3.70 12.89 9.76
CA VAL A 29 2.29 13.04 9.39
C VAL A 29 2.10 13.46 7.93
N GLN A 30 3.06 14.16 7.32
CA GLN A 30 3.07 14.44 5.89
C GLN A 30 3.13 13.15 5.06
N GLN A 31 4.05 12.24 5.41
CA GLN A 31 4.16 10.95 4.74
C GLN A 31 2.87 10.14 4.92
N LEU A 32 2.35 10.10 6.14
CA LEU A 32 1.13 9.37 6.51
C LEU A 32 -0.13 9.88 5.77
N VAL A 33 -0.29 11.20 5.62
CA VAL A 33 -1.37 11.81 4.81
C VAL A 33 -1.19 11.53 3.32
N THR A 34 0.05 11.60 2.81
CA THR A 34 0.35 11.35 1.40
C THR A 34 0.03 9.91 1.00
N ASP A 35 0.39 8.94 1.84
CA ASP A 35 0.13 7.52 1.60
C ASP A 35 -1.35 7.18 1.73
N ALA A 36 -2.05 7.73 2.74
CA ALA A 36 -3.47 7.48 2.96
C ALA A 36 -4.37 8.10 1.87
N PHE A 37 -3.95 9.23 1.28
CA PHE A 37 -4.78 10.02 0.36
C PHE A 37 -4.07 10.34 -0.95
N ARG A 38 -3.49 9.32 -1.61
CA ARG A 38 -2.78 9.47 -2.89
C ARG A 38 -3.68 9.94 -4.04
N GLN A 39 -4.93 9.46 -4.10
CA GLN A 39 -5.96 9.89 -5.06
C GLN A 39 -7.34 9.94 -4.36
N PRO A 40 -7.63 11.00 -3.60
CA PRO A 40 -8.87 11.05 -2.84
C PRO A 40 -10.07 11.26 -3.78
N GLY A 41 -11.02 10.32 -3.73
CA GLY A 41 -12.28 10.38 -4.47
C GLY A 41 -13.47 10.03 -3.59
N GLY A 42 -14.66 10.49 -3.98
CA GLY A 42 -15.91 10.20 -3.28
C GLY A 42 -15.87 10.60 -1.80
N PRO A 43 -16.33 9.75 -0.86
CA PRO A 43 -16.48 10.09 0.56
C PRO A 43 -15.14 10.36 1.29
N ALA A 44 -14.00 9.99 0.70
CA ALA A 44 -12.67 10.28 1.25
C ALA A 44 -12.17 11.70 0.89
N ALA A 45 -12.86 12.43 0.02
CA ALA A 45 -12.44 13.77 -0.42
C ALA A 45 -12.43 14.81 0.72
N ALA A 46 -13.51 14.87 1.52
CA ALA A 46 -13.59 15.80 2.64
C ALA A 46 -12.59 15.49 3.77
N PRO A 47 -12.43 14.22 4.24
CA PRO A 47 -11.40 13.85 5.20
C PRO A 47 -9.97 14.11 4.69
N ALA A 48 -9.70 13.85 3.40
CA ALA A 48 -8.40 14.16 2.81
C ALA A 48 -8.13 15.67 2.79
N GLN A 49 -9.14 16.48 2.47
CA GLN A 49 -9.04 17.93 2.51
C GLN A 49 -8.83 18.45 3.95
N GLU A 50 -9.53 17.88 4.93
CA GLU A 50 -9.35 18.19 6.35
C GLU A 50 -7.93 17.83 6.84
N ALA A 51 -7.44 16.62 6.55
CA ALA A 51 -6.10 16.19 6.93
C ALA A 51 -5.01 17.06 6.29
N ARG A 52 -5.17 17.43 5.02
CA ARG A 52 -4.26 18.36 4.32
C ARG A 52 -4.33 19.77 4.90
N GLY A 53 -5.52 20.24 5.30
CA GLY A 53 -5.69 21.52 5.97
C GLY A 53 -4.99 21.56 7.33
N LEU A 54 -5.10 20.48 8.12
CA LEU A 54 -4.40 20.34 9.40
C LEU A 54 -2.89 20.24 9.21
N LEU A 55 -2.42 19.48 8.21
CA LEU A 55 -1.01 19.38 7.85
C LEU A 55 -0.44 20.75 7.46
N HIS A 56 -1.19 21.52 6.68
CA HIS A 56 -0.81 22.89 6.31
C HIS A 56 -0.70 23.80 7.53
N ARG A 57 -1.69 23.76 8.44
CA ARG A 57 -1.63 24.51 9.71
C ARG A 57 -0.43 24.09 10.57
N LEU A 58 -0.11 22.80 10.63
CA LEU A 58 1.08 22.32 11.32
C LEU A 58 2.38 22.86 10.68
N GLY A 59 2.43 22.98 9.35
CA GLY A 59 3.52 23.66 8.64
C GLY A 59 3.65 25.13 9.03
N CYS A 60 2.54 25.87 9.17
CA CYS A 60 2.56 27.26 9.64
C CYS A 60 3.10 27.38 11.07
N LEU A 61 2.76 26.44 11.96
CA LEU A 61 3.29 26.37 13.32
C LEU A 61 4.79 26.08 13.33
N SER A 62 5.26 25.13 12.51
CA SER A 62 6.69 24.84 12.33
C SER A 62 7.46 26.08 11.89
N LEU A 63 6.97 26.80 10.88
CA LEU A 63 7.63 28.02 10.37
C LEU A 63 7.71 29.15 11.41
N ALA A 64 6.77 29.23 12.35
CA ALA A 64 6.84 30.20 13.43
C ALA A 64 7.92 29.84 14.45
N LEU A 65 8.10 28.55 14.74
CA LEU A 65 9.18 28.05 15.60
C LEU A 65 10.54 28.14 14.90
N ASP A 66 10.63 27.84 13.60
CA ASP A 66 11.86 28.01 12.80
C ASP A 66 12.36 29.45 12.91
N ARG A 67 11.48 30.45 12.71
CA ARG A 67 11.83 31.87 12.85
C ARG A 67 12.30 32.22 14.26
N LEU A 68 11.64 31.67 15.29
CA LEU A 68 12.07 31.89 16.66
C LEU A 68 13.48 31.32 16.90
N VAL A 69 13.78 30.13 16.37
CA VAL A 69 15.13 29.53 16.46
C VAL A 69 16.15 30.37 15.70
N ASP A 70 15.85 30.83 14.49
CA ASP A 70 16.72 31.73 13.72
C ASP A 70 17.00 33.05 14.48
N ASP A 71 15.97 33.63 15.10
CA ASP A 71 16.09 34.86 15.90
C ASP A 71 16.92 34.61 17.18
N LEU A 72 16.81 33.43 17.78
CA LEU A 72 17.60 33.01 18.95
C LEU A 72 19.08 32.83 18.60
N ASP A 73 19.38 32.20 17.46
CA ASP A 73 20.75 32.02 16.95
C ASP A 73 21.42 33.36 16.62
N GLY A 74 20.63 34.40 16.32
CA GLY A 74 21.09 35.77 16.08
C GLY A 74 21.42 36.58 17.34
N VAL A 75 21.14 36.07 18.55
CA VAL A 75 21.41 36.81 19.80
C VAL A 75 22.86 36.62 20.25
N GLU A 76 23.62 37.72 20.34
CA GLU A 76 24.95 37.70 20.96
C GLU A 76 24.86 37.55 22.49
N GLU A 77 24.94 36.32 23.00
CA GLU A 77 24.84 35.98 24.43
C GLU A 77 25.86 36.62 25.40
N PRO A 78 27.12 37.02 25.04
CA PRO A 78 28.11 37.38 26.06
C PRO A 78 27.94 38.78 26.67
N THR A 79 26.92 39.56 26.29
CA THR A 79 26.67 40.89 26.84
C THR A 79 25.41 40.92 27.72
N GLY A 80 25.37 41.79 28.72
CA GLY A 80 24.16 42.00 29.54
C GLY A 80 22.95 42.48 28.73
N ALA A 81 23.17 43.05 27.53
CA ALA A 81 22.15 43.39 26.56
C ALA A 81 21.62 42.14 25.82
N GLY A 82 22.50 41.21 25.44
CA GLY A 82 22.14 39.93 24.83
C GLY A 82 21.29 39.05 25.74
N ALA A 83 21.63 38.94 27.02
CA ALA A 83 20.83 38.20 28.00
C ALA A 83 19.41 38.77 28.18
N GLN A 84 19.25 40.10 28.11
CA GLN A 84 17.93 40.74 28.16
C GLN A 84 17.15 40.57 26.85
N ALA A 85 17.82 40.61 25.70
CA ALA A 85 17.21 40.34 24.40
C ALA A 85 16.69 38.90 24.32
N LEU A 86 17.50 37.93 24.75
CA LEU A 86 17.12 36.51 24.85
C LEU A 86 15.90 36.31 25.76
N ALA A 87 15.91 36.94 26.95
CA ALA A 87 14.81 36.84 27.90
C ALA A 87 13.49 37.43 27.36
N ARG A 88 13.55 38.51 26.57
CA ARG A 88 12.37 39.09 25.90
C ARG A 88 11.87 38.20 24.77
N LEU A 89 12.77 37.75 23.91
CA LEU A 89 12.45 36.90 22.76
C LEU A 89 11.75 35.59 23.20
N LEU A 90 12.20 34.98 24.29
CA LEU A 90 11.59 33.78 24.86
C LEU A 90 10.31 34.04 25.68
N ALA A 91 10.02 35.30 26.03
CA ALA A 91 8.82 35.69 26.75
C ALA A 91 7.69 36.15 25.81
N ASP A 92 8.06 36.72 24.66
CA ASP A 92 7.11 37.27 23.69
C ASP A 92 6.44 36.16 22.88
N PRO A 93 5.14 36.31 22.55
CA PRO A 93 4.44 35.35 21.71
C PRO A 93 4.94 35.41 20.26
N CYS A 94 5.11 34.25 19.65
CA CYS A 94 5.43 34.12 18.23
C CYS A 94 4.25 34.56 17.37
N GLN A 95 4.55 35.17 16.23
CA GLN A 95 3.54 35.55 15.24
C GLN A 95 3.33 34.39 14.25
N VAL A 96 2.29 33.59 14.47
CA VAL A 96 1.93 32.48 13.59
C VAL A 96 1.09 33.01 12.44
N ARG A 97 1.54 32.80 11.21
CA ARG A 97 0.84 33.22 10.00
C ARG A 97 0.14 32.03 9.36
N PHE A 98 -1.17 31.94 9.54
CA PHE A 98 -2.00 30.96 8.85
C PHE A 98 -2.37 31.50 7.47
N THR A 99 -1.76 30.93 6.44
CA THR A 99 -2.11 31.16 5.04
C THR A 99 -3.04 30.05 4.58
N ALA A 100 -3.95 30.31 3.63
CA ALA A 100 -4.54 29.22 2.86
C ALA A 100 -3.74 29.03 1.57
N ALA A 101 -3.75 27.81 1.03
CA ALA A 101 -3.12 27.51 -0.26
C ALA A 101 -3.78 28.23 -1.47
N THR A 102 -4.93 28.88 -1.27
CA THR A 102 -5.78 29.45 -2.32
C THR A 102 -6.30 30.84 -1.95
N GLY A 103 -5.46 31.88 -2.02
CA GLY A 103 -5.91 33.30 -2.08
C GLY A 103 -6.79 33.85 -0.94
N GLU A 104 -7.06 33.08 0.11
CA GLU A 104 -7.83 33.51 1.28
C GLU A 104 -7.00 34.44 2.19
N PRO A 105 -7.66 35.25 3.03
CA PRO A 105 -6.99 36.21 3.91
C PRO A 105 -6.03 35.53 4.89
N VAL A 106 -4.83 36.09 5.00
CA VAL A 106 -3.82 35.68 5.99
C VAL A 106 -4.33 36.03 7.38
N THR A 107 -4.43 35.04 8.25
CA THR A 107 -4.70 35.26 9.68
C THR A 107 -3.39 35.22 10.44
N VAL A 108 -3.16 36.21 11.30
CA VAL A 108 -1.97 36.25 12.16
C VAL A 108 -2.42 36.13 13.61
N GLU A 109 -1.88 35.13 14.30
CA GLU A 109 -2.19 34.85 15.70
C GLU A 109 -0.90 34.95 16.52
N ALA A 110 -0.98 35.65 17.64
CA ALA A 110 0.10 35.71 18.62
C ALA A 110 -0.02 34.49 19.54
N MET A 111 0.96 33.59 19.51
CA MET A 111 0.95 32.35 20.28
C MET A 111 2.28 32.15 21.01
N SER A 112 2.23 31.79 22.29
CA SER A 112 3.39 31.31 23.03
C SER A 112 3.87 29.96 22.48
N VAL A 113 5.14 29.62 22.73
CA VAL A 113 5.72 28.32 22.35
C VAL A 113 4.89 27.13 22.87
N GLN A 114 4.33 27.24 24.09
CA GLN A 114 3.50 26.18 24.67
C GLN A 114 2.16 26.04 23.96
N GLU A 115 1.53 27.16 23.55
CA GLU A 115 0.30 27.15 22.76
C GLU A 115 0.55 26.55 21.37
N ILE A 116 1.69 26.88 20.75
CA ILE A 116 2.11 26.29 19.47
C ILE A 116 2.28 24.78 19.62
N LEU A 117 3.00 24.31 20.64
CA LEU A 117 3.23 22.88 20.87
C LEU A 117 1.92 22.14 21.18
N ALA A 118 1.02 22.74 21.96
CA ALA A 118 -0.29 22.17 22.26
C ALA A 118 -1.15 22.03 20.99
N ALA A 119 -1.22 23.10 20.17
CA ALA A 119 -1.93 23.08 18.89
C ALA A 119 -1.33 22.06 17.92
N ALA A 120 0.01 21.98 17.84
CA ALA A 120 0.71 21.02 17.00
C ALA A 120 0.40 19.57 17.40
N ARG A 121 0.41 19.27 18.71
CA ARG A 121 0.00 17.95 19.24
C ARG A 121 -1.44 17.62 18.91
N GLU A 122 -2.34 18.58 19.05
CA GLU A 122 -3.75 18.39 18.69
C GLU A 122 -3.89 18.09 17.20
N HIS A 123 -3.22 18.85 16.33
CA HIS A 123 -3.25 18.66 14.88
C HIS A 123 -2.66 17.31 14.47
N VAL A 124 -1.51 16.91 15.01
CA VAL A 124 -0.90 15.58 14.79
C VAL A 124 -1.84 14.47 15.23
N ALA A 125 -2.43 14.57 16.42
CA ALA A 125 -3.37 13.58 16.93
C ALA A 125 -4.66 13.51 16.09
N ARG A 126 -5.14 14.64 15.57
CA ARG A 126 -6.31 14.70 14.68
C ARG A 126 -6.00 14.13 13.31
N ILE A 127 -4.84 14.43 12.73
CA ILE A 127 -4.38 13.84 11.46
C ILE A 127 -4.27 12.33 11.59
N ARG A 128 -3.60 11.83 12.63
CA ARG A 128 -3.50 10.38 12.89
C ARG A 128 -4.88 9.74 13.03
N ARG A 129 -5.80 10.34 13.79
CA ARG A 129 -7.19 9.87 13.88
C ARG A 129 -7.91 9.84 12.52
N ILE A 130 -7.75 10.88 11.70
CA ILE A 130 -8.34 10.91 10.36
C ILE A 130 -7.74 9.80 9.49
N VAL A 131 -6.43 9.60 9.52
CA VAL A 131 -5.77 8.56 8.72
C VAL A 131 -6.02 7.16 9.27
N ASP A 132 -6.17 6.95 10.57
CA ASP A 132 -6.55 5.66 11.11
C ASP A 132 -8.01 5.33 10.77
N ALA A 133 -8.86 6.36 10.76
CA ALA A 133 -10.26 6.25 10.38
C ALA A 133 -10.40 6.00 8.86
N TYR A 134 -9.69 6.75 8.01
CA TYR A 134 -9.91 6.78 6.56
C TYR A 134 -8.77 6.18 5.71
N GLY A 135 -7.58 5.99 6.27
CA GLY A 135 -6.49 5.16 5.71
C GLY A 135 -6.82 3.65 5.69
N ARG A 136 -8.06 3.31 6.07
CA ARG A 136 -8.81 2.06 5.87
C ARG A 136 -9.00 1.63 4.43
N ASP A 137 -8.19 2.07 3.47
CA ASP A 137 -8.14 1.40 2.17
C ASP A 137 -7.36 0.06 2.26
N ARG A 138 -6.77 -0.30 3.41
CA ARG A 138 -6.07 -1.58 3.60
C ARG A 138 -6.98 -2.80 3.44
N LEU A 139 -8.21 -2.79 3.98
CA LEU A 139 -9.12 -3.93 3.83
C LEU A 139 -9.64 -4.02 2.39
N THR A 140 -9.97 -2.89 1.77
CA THR A 140 -10.35 -2.79 0.36
C THR A 140 -9.23 -3.26 -0.56
N VAL A 141 -7.98 -2.83 -0.33
CA VAL A 141 -6.80 -3.26 -1.09
C VAL A 141 -6.54 -4.75 -0.91
N ARG A 142 -6.66 -5.27 0.31
CA ARG A 142 -6.56 -6.71 0.58
C ARG A 142 -7.69 -7.51 -0.09
N ALA A 143 -8.93 -7.00 -0.05
CA ALA A 143 -10.08 -7.59 -0.73
C ALA A 143 -9.87 -7.59 -2.24
N GLN A 144 -9.40 -6.49 -2.82
CA GLN A 144 -9.06 -6.37 -4.22
C GLN A 144 -7.95 -7.34 -4.63
N ARG A 145 -6.92 -7.50 -3.79
CA ARG A 145 -5.85 -8.49 -4.00
C ARG A 145 -6.40 -9.92 -3.98
N LEU A 146 -7.28 -10.24 -3.04
CA LEU A 146 -7.94 -11.55 -2.97
C LEU A 146 -8.80 -11.81 -4.20
N ARG A 147 -9.67 -10.86 -4.60
CA ARG A 147 -10.47 -10.95 -5.83
C ARG A 147 -9.59 -11.18 -7.06
N SER A 148 -8.49 -10.42 -7.19
CA SER A 148 -7.55 -10.56 -8.29
C SER A 148 -6.84 -11.93 -8.31
N SER A 149 -6.43 -12.45 -7.15
CA SER A 149 -5.82 -13.79 -7.08
C SER A 149 -6.83 -14.89 -7.39
N VAL A 150 -8.09 -14.77 -6.94
CA VAL A 150 -9.19 -15.68 -7.26
C VAL A 150 -9.49 -15.67 -8.75
N GLU A 151 -9.61 -14.50 -9.36
CA GLU A 151 -9.87 -14.35 -10.80
C GLU A 151 -8.75 -14.99 -11.63
N ARG A 152 -7.48 -14.75 -11.27
CA ARG A 152 -6.33 -15.39 -11.93
C ARG A 152 -6.35 -16.91 -11.80
N LEU A 153 -6.78 -17.46 -10.66
CA LEU A 153 -6.90 -18.90 -10.47
C LEU A 153 -8.04 -19.49 -11.31
N ARG A 154 -9.24 -18.89 -11.29
CA ARG A 154 -10.39 -19.32 -12.09
C ARG A 154 -10.08 -19.26 -13.59
N ARG A 155 -9.40 -18.19 -14.05
CA ARG A 155 -8.95 -18.06 -15.44
C ARG A 155 -8.01 -19.19 -15.84
N LEU A 156 -6.99 -19.48 -15.03
CA LEU A 156 -6.06 -20.58 -15.29
C LEU A 156 -6.76 -21.95 -15.31
N ALA A 157 -7.75 -22.18 -14.45
CA ALA A 157 -8.51 -23.42 -14.44
C ALA A 157 -9.43 -23.57 -15.65
N ALA A 158 -10.07 -22.47 -16.10
CA ALA A 158 -10.83 -22.46 -17.34
C ALA A 158 -9.94 -22.76 -18.55
N GLU A 159 -8.78 -22.09 -18.66
CA GLU A 159 -7.78 -22.38 -19.69
C GLU A 159 -7.32 -23.84 -19.65
N ALA A 160 -7.10 -24.42 -18.47
CA ALA A 160 -6.75 -25.82 -18.32
C ALA A 160 -7.88 -26.77 -18.77
N ALA A 161 -9.12 -26.46 -18.45
CA ALA A 161 -10.27 -27.25 -18.87
C ALA A 161 -10.46 -27.20 -20.40
N ASP A 162 -10.38 -26.01 -21.00
CA ASP A 162 -10.48 -25.81 -22.45
C ASP A 162 -9.37 -26.56 -23.23
N GLU A 163 -8.19 -26.67 -22.61
CA GLU A 163 -7.07 -27.42 -23.18
C GLU A 163 -7.13 -28.94 -22.89
N GLY A 164 -8.14 -29.41 -22.13
CA GLY A 164 -8.30 -30.83 -21.76
C GLY A 164 -7.22 -31.30 -20.76
N LEU A 165 -6.80 -30.40 -19.87
CA LEU A 165 -5.80 -30.59 -18.82
C LEU A 165 -6.40 -30.46 -17.40
N GLY A 166 -7.68 -30.13 -17.29
CA GLY A 166 -8.42 -29.98 -16.03
C GLY A 166 -9.78 -30.67 -16.10
N ASP A 167 -10.39 -30.89 -14.93
CA ASP A 167 -11.69 -31.55 -14.77
C ASP A 167 -12.88 -30.58 -14.84
N GLY A 168 -12.62 -29.28 -15.03
CA GLY A 168 -13.65 -28.23 -15.10
C GLY A 168 -14.27 -27.87 -13.73
N THR A 169 -13.75 -28.41 -12.62
CA THR A 169 -14.22 -28.06 -11.28
C THR A 169 -13.77 -26.66 -10.87
N ASP A 170 -14.57 -25.93 -10.08
CA ASP A 170 -14.15 -24.62 -9.55
C ASP A 170 -13.01 -24.82 -8.54
N PRO A 171 -11.77 -24.37 -8.85
CA PRO A 171 -10.62 -24.54 -7.97
C PRO A 171 -10.74 -23.76 -6.65
N VAL A 172 -11.69 -22.82 -6.56
CA VAL A 172 -11.90 -21.96 -5.40
C VAL A 172 -12.88 -22.58 -4.39
N ALA A 173 -13.74 -23.51 -4.82
CA ALA A 173 -14.76 -24.13 -3.96
C ALA A 173 -14.14 -24.80 -2.71
N ALA A 174 -13.01 -25.49 -2.88
CA ALA A 174 -12.28 -26.12 -1.78
C ALA A 174 -11.57 -25.13 -0.83
N LEU A 175 -11.41 -23.87 -1.22
CA LEU A 175 -10.70 -22.85 -0.46
C LEU A 175 -11.62 -22.01 0.43
N ALA A 176 -12.95 -22.16 0.30
CA ALA A 176 -13.97 -21.40 1.02
C ALA A 176 -13.78 -19.87 0.93
N VAL A 177 -13.24 -19.38 -0.19
CA VAL A 177 -12.92 -17.96 -0.38
C VAL A 177 -14.16 -17.13 -0.66
N ASP A 178 -15.20 -17.70 -1.27
CA ASP A 178 -16.42 -16.96 -1.60
C ASP A 178 -17.13 -16.45 -0.34
N ALA A 179 -17.24 -17.27 0.71
CA ALA A 179 -17.80 -16.83 1.99
C ALA A 179 -16.99 -15.69 2.65
N LEU A 180 -15.67 -15.66 2.44
CA LEU A 180 -14.82 -14.56 2.91
C LEU A 180 -15.03 -13.30 2.05
N LEU A 181 -15.16 -13.44 0.74
CA LEU A 181 -15.49 -12.35 -0.17
C LEU A 181 -16.87 -11.76 0.12
N ASP A 182 -17.86 -12.59 0.45
CA ASP A 182 -19.21 -12.15 0.86
C ASP A 182 -19.15 -11.35 2.17
N ARG A 183 -18.37 -11.83 3.15
CA ARG A 183 -18.12 -11.10 4.40
C ARG A 183 -17.41 -9.76 4.16
N LEU A 184 -16.44 -9.72 3.25
CA LEU A 184 -15.78 -8.47 2.85
C LEU A 184 -16.74 -7.54 2.11
N GLY A 185 -17.59 -8.07 1.24
CA GLY A 185 -18.63 -7.31 0.53
C GLY A 185 -19.69 -6.75 1.49
N ALA A 186 -20.08 -7.51 2.50
CA ALA A 186 -20.97 -7.06 3.57
C ALA A 186 -20.31 -5.99 4.45
N ALA A 187 -19.02 -6.14 4.79
CA ALA A 187 -18.25 -5.14 5.52
C ALA A 187 -18.06 -3.85 4.70
N GLU A 188 -17.78 -3.96 3.40
CA GLU A 188 -17.72 -2.82 2.47
C GLU A 188 -19.09 -2.16 2.31
N ALA A 189 -20.18 -2.92 2.22
CA ALA A 189 -21.54 -2.41 2.10
C ALA A 189 -22.00 -1.70 3.38
N ALA A 190 -21.74 -2.29 4.56
CA ALA A 190 -21.92 -1.63 5.86
C ALA A 190 -21.03 -0.38 6.00
N GLY A 191 -19.85 -0.42 5.37
CA GLY A 191 -18.86 0.66 5.28
C GLY A 191 -19.18 1.79 4.31
N ARG A 192 -20.19 1.67 3.43
CA ARG A 192 -20.72 2.80 2.63
C ARG A 192 -21.63 3.75 3.42
N GLY A 193 -21.77 3.56 4.74
CA GLY A 193 -22.70 4.39 5.51
C GLY A 193 -22.60 4.44 7.03
N GLN A 194 -21.88 3.55 7.74
CA GLN A 194 -22.08 3.47 9.20
C GLN A 194 -20.86 3.08 10.08
N TRP A 195 -19.63 2.97 9.58
CA TRP A 195 -18.50 2.60 10.45
C TRP A 195 -18.08 3.70 11.45
N TRP A 196 -18.63 4.91 11.33
CA TRP A 196 -18.50 6.03 12.27
C TRP A 196 -19.61 6.09 13.34
N ARG A 197 -20.63 5.23 13.28
CA ARG A 197 -21.62 5.11 14.36
C ARG A 197 -21.15 4.10 15.38
N GLY A 198 -20.24 4.55 16.26
CA GLY A 198 -20.11 4.23 17.69
C GLY A 198 -20.14 2.80 18.27
N ASP A 199 -20.71 1.80 17.62
CA ASP A 199 -21.11 0.55 18.27
C ASP A 199 -20.31 -0.68 17.85
N VAL A 200 -19.36 -0.54 16.92
CA VAL A 200 -18.47 -1.63 16.50
C VAL A 200 -17.03 -1.27 16.85
N GLN A 201 -16.47 -1.91 17.88
CA GLN A 201 -15.04 -1.86 18.19
C GLN A 201 -14.23 -2.38 16.97
N PRO A 202 -13.48 -1.51 16.27
CA PRO A 202 -12.74 -1.93 15.07
C PRO A 202 -11.55 -2.85 15.39
N GLU A 203 -11.04 -2.80 16.63
CA GLU A 203 -9.74 -3.37 16.97
C GLU A 203 -9.73 -4.91 17.11
N ARG A 204 -10.88 -5.56 17.37
CA ARG A 204 -10.93 -7.02 17.60
C ARG A 204 -11.31 -7.84 16.36
N ASP A 205 -12.18 -7.33 15.49
CA ASP A 205 -12.63 -8.07 14.31
C ASP A 205 -11.78 -7.80 13.06
N ASP A 206 -11.24 -6.59 12.88
CA ASP A 206 -10.49 -6.22 11.66
C ASP A 206 -9.11 -6.88 11.56
N GLY A 207 -8.44 -7.11 12.69
CA GLY A 207 -7.17 -7.85 12.73
C GLY A 207 -7.34 -9.33 12.33
N SER A 208 -8.43 -9.95 12.78
CA SER A 208 -8.74 -11.35 12.47
C SER A 208 -9.18 -11.53 11.01
N LEU A 209 -9.98 -10.58 10.49
CA LEU A 209 -10.44 -10.57 9.11
C LEU A 209 -9.30 -10.26 8.14
N GLY A 210 -8.47 -9.26 8.43
CA GLY A 210 -7.28 -8.94 7.64
C GLY A 210 -6.32 -10.13 7.52
N ALA A 211 -6.01 -10.79 8.64
CA ALA A 211 -5.18 -11.99 8.64
C ALA A 211 -5.84 -13.18 7.91
N ALA A 212 -7.17 -13.29 7.94
CA ALA A 212 -7.90 -14.29 7.16
C ALA A 212 -7.78 -14.03 5.66
N VAL A 213 -7.84 -12.77 5.21
CA VAL A 213 -7.64 -12.39 3.81
C VAL A 213 -6.21 -12.69 3.36
N ASP A 214 -5.20 -12.33 4.14
CA ASP A 214 -3.80 -12.59 3.78
C ASP A 214 -3.54 -14.10 3.63
N ARG A 215 -4.06 -14.93 4.55
CA ARG A 215 -4.02 -16.40 4.43
C ARG A 215 -4.78 -16.93 3.21
N ALA A 216 -5.94 -16.34 2.88
CA ALA A 216 -6.72 -16.75 1.71
C ALA A 216 -6.01 -16.43 0.40
N VAL A 217 -5.35 -15.26 0.31
CA VAL A 217 -4.49 -14.89 -0.83
C VAL A 217 -3.37 -15.91 -1.00
N GLU A 218 -2.65 -16.24 0.08
CA GLU A 218 -1.54 -17.19 0.02
C GLU A 218 -1.99 -18.60 -0.40
N ARG A 219 -3.12 -19.09 0.12
CA ARG A 219 -3.72 -20.36 -0.30
C ARG A 219 -4.11 -20.34 -1.77
N THR A 220 -4.74 -19.26 -2.23
CA THR A 220 -5.17 -19.10 -3.63
C THR A 220 -3.97 -19.08 -4.58
N ASP A 221 -2.92 -18.32 -4.24
CA ASP A 221 -1.70 -18.25 -5.04
C ASP A 221 -0.95 -19.60 -5.03
N THR A 222 -0.99 -20.34 -3.92
CA THR A 222 -0.41 -21.69 -3.83
C THR A 222 -1.17 -22.69 -4.68
N ALA A 223 -2.50 -22.67 -4.65
CA ALA A 223 -3.34 -23.49 -5.52
C ALA A 223 -3.06 -23.17 -6.99
N ARG A 224 -2.94 -21.89 -7.36
CA ARG A 224 -2.58 -21.45 -8.71
C ARG A 224 -1.21 -21.97 -9.15
N ARG A 225 -0.18 -21.86 -8.29
CA ARG A 225 1.16 -22.41 -8.57
C ARG A 225 1.13 -23.93 -8.72
N ARG A 226 0.31 -24.62 -7.93
CA ARG A 226 0.14 -26.08 -8.03
C ARG A 226 -0.51 -26.48 -9.35
N LEU A 227 -1.63 -25.83 -9.71
CA LEU A 227 -2.32 -26.06 -10.98
C LEU A 227 -1.39 -25.81 -12.17
N ARG A 228 -0.70 -24.66 -12.19
CA ARG A 228 0.27 -24.32 -13.25
C ARG A 228 1.36 -25.39 -13.39
N ARG A 229 1.92 -25.89 -12.28
CA ARG A 229 2.91 -26.97 -12.29
C ARG A 229 2.34 -28.30 -12.78
N GLY A 230 1.10 -28.62 -12.40
CA GLY A 230 0.40 -29.81 -12.89
C GLY A 230 0.21 -29.79 -14.39
N CYS A 231 -0.31 -28.69 -14.94
CA CYS A 231 -0.47 -28.53 -16.40
C CYS A 231 0.87 -28.57 -17.14
N HIS A 232 1.91 -27.96 -16.58
CA HIS A 232 3.26 -28.01 -17.14
C HIS A 232 3.79 -29.45 -17.21
N ALA A 233 3.69 -30.20 -16.10
CA ALA A 233 4.14 -31.59 -16.04
C ALA A 233 3.37 -32.49 -17.02
N GLU A 234 2.05 -32.32 -17.13
CA GLU A 234 1.22 -33.06 -18.08
C GLU A 234 1.61 -32.78 -19.53
N LEU A 235 1.79 -31.50 -19.90
CA LEU A 235 2.22 -31.13 -21.25
C LEU A 235 3.64 -31.61 -21.57
N ALA A 236 4.56 -31.57 -20.61
CA ALA A 236 5.89 -32.13 -20.76
C ALA A 236 5.85 -33.66 -20.96
N GLY A 237 5.00 -34.35 -20.20
CA GLY A 237 4.77 -35.79 -20.37
C GLY A 237 4.21 -36.14 -21.74
N ARG A 238 3.23 -35.37 -22.23
CA ARG A 238 2.69 -35.51 -23.60
C ARG A 238 3.75 -35.27 -24.66
N LEU A 239 4.56 -34.23 -24.50
CA LEU A 239 5.66 -33.93 -25.42
C LEU A 239 6.65 -35.10 -25.50
N GLU A 240 7.07 -35.65 -24.36
CA GLU A 240 7.99 -36.78 -24.31
C GLU A 240 7.38 -38.05 -24.93
N ALA A 241 6.10 -38.33 -24.67
CA ALA A 241 5.40 -39.45 -25.28
C ALA A 241 5.37 -39.35 -26.82
N TYR A 242 5.11 -38.17 -27.37
CA TYR A 242 5.17 -37.96 -28.82
C TYR A 242 6.59 -37.97 -29.36
N ARG A 243 7.60 -37.58 -28.56
CA ARG A 243 9.02 -37.71 -28.91
C ARG A 243 9.42 -39.16 -29.08
N GLN A 244 9.04 -40.02 -28.13
CA GLN A 244 9.28 -41.45 -28.22
C GLN A 244 8.58 -42.05 -29.45
N LYS A 245 7.30 -41.72 -29.67
CA LYS A 245 6.56 -42.16 -30.86
C LYS A 245 7.26 -41.77 -32.17
N ALA A 246 7.75 -40.53 -32.27
CA ALA A 246 8.47 -40.06 -33.45
C ALA A 246 9.78 -40.83 -33.68
N ALA A 247 10.47 -41.24 -32.62
CA ALA A 247 11.66 -42.08 -32.71
C ALA A 247 11.30 -43.51 -33.16
N ASP A 248 10.27 -44.11 -32.57
CA ASP A 248 9.81 -45.47 -32.91
C ASP A 248 9.36 -45.58 -34.37
N GLU A 249 8.80 -44.50 -34.93
CA GLU A 249 8.36 -44.41 -36.32
C GLU A 249 9.46 -43.91 -37.28
N GLY A 250 10.68 -43.66 -36.80
CA GLY A 250 11.82 -43.20 -37.61
C GLY A 250 11.67 -41.78 -38.18
N ARG A 251 10.87 -40.92 -37.54
CA ARG A 251 10.53 -39.56 -38.00
C ARG A 251 11.15 -38.43 -37.18
N ALA A 252 11.91 -38.76 -36.13
CA ALA A 252 12.49 -37.79 -35.23
C ALA A 252 13.35 -36.73 -35.94
N GLU A 253 14.04 -37.11 -37.02
CA GLU A 253 14.92 -36.22 -37.80
C GLU A 253 14.20 -35.45 -38.92
N HIS A 254 12.89 -35.66 -39.12
CA HIS A 254 12.16 -34.95 -40.16
C HIS A 254 12.12 -33.44 -39.84
N PRO A 255 12.51 -32.54 -40.76
CA PRO A 255 12.70 -31.11 -40.45
C PRO A 255 11.48 -30.42 -39.83
N GLN A 256 10.28 -30.79 -40.25
CA GLN A 256 9.03 -30.26 -39.69
C GLN A 256 8.76 -30.75 -38.26
N VAL A 257 9.11 -32.00 -37.97
CA VAL A 257 8.95 -32.62 -36.64
C VAL A 257 9.97 -31.99 -35.67
N GLU A 258 11.22 -31.85 -36.10
CA GLU A 258 12.28 -31.24 -35.30
C GLU A 258 12.00 -29.77 -34.98
N ARG A 259 11.52 -29.00 -35.97
CA ARG A 259 11.10 -27.61 -35.76
C ARG A 259 9.97 -27.51 -34.74
N ALA A 260 8.90 -28.29 -34.91
CA ALA A 260 7.75 -28.27 -34.01
C ALA A 260 8.14 -28.72 -32.58
N TYR A 261 9.08 -29.67 -32.45
CA TYR A 261 9.63 -30.08 -31.17
C TYR A 261 10.37 -28.94 -30.46
N ARG A 262 11.24 -28.21 -31.19
CA ARG A 262 11.95 -27.04 -30.64
C ARG A 262 11.00 -25.93 -30.20
N GLU A 263 9.95 -25.67 -30.98
CA GLU A 263 8.91 -24.70 -30.64
C GLU A 263 8.13 -25.12 -29.38
N ALA A 264 7.77 -26.41 -29.25
CA ALA A 264 7.10 -26.95 -28.07
C ALA A 264 7.99 -26.90 -26.81
N LEU A 265 9.28 -27.24 -26.94
CA LEU A 265 10.25 -27.10 -25.84
C LEU A 265 10.41 -25.65 -25.39
N ALA A 266 10.48 -24.70 -26.33
CA ALA A 266 10.60 -23.29 -26.02
C ALA A 266 9.36 -22.78 -25.25
N ALA A 267 8.16 -23.20 -25.64
CA ALA A 267 6.91 -22.84 -24.98
C ALA A 267 6.76 -23.47 -23.57
N LEU A 268 7.44 -24.59 -23.31
CA LEU A 268 7.46 -25.26 -22.01
C LEU A 268 8.55 -24.76 -21.05
N ARG A 269 9.31 -23.71 -21.40
CA ARG A 269 10.29 -23.15 -20.46
C ARG A 269 9.58 -22.57 -19.21
N PRO A 270 10.02 -22.89 -17.99
CA PRO A 270 9.36 -22.45 -16.76
C PRO A 270 9.12 -20.93 -16.68
N ASP A 271 10.11 -20.15 -17.12
CA ASP A 271 10.12 -18.69 -17.05
C ASP A 271 9.15 -18.01 -18.02
N ALA A 272 8.80 -18.70 -19.13
CA ALA A 272 7.96 -18.18 -20.20
C ALA A 272 6.62 -18.94 -20.35
N PHE A 273 6.34 -19.89 -19.46
CA PHE A 273 5.22 -20.80 -19.62
C PHE A 273 3.86 -20.07 -19.64
N ALA A 274 3.17 -20.17 -20.76
CA ALA A 274 1.77 -19.75 -20.93
C ALA A 274 0.99 -20.98 -21.38
N LEU A 275 -0.09 -21.31 -20.65
CA LEU A 275 -0.77 -22.60 -20.76
C LEU A 275 -1.30 -22.86 -22.18
N THR A 276 -2.05 -21.91 -22.72
CA THR A 276 -2.66 -22.00 -24.06
C THR A 276 -1.61 -22.11 -25.16
N ASP A 277 -0.52 -21.34 -25.09
CA ASP A 277 0.53 -21.36 -26.10
C ASP A 277 1.35 -22.64 -26.05
N ALA A 278 1.68 -23.13 -24.84
CA ALA A 278 2.36 -24.40 -24.66
C ALA A 278 1.50 -25.57 -25.13
N SER A 279 0.20 -25.59 -24.80
CA SER A 279 -0.73 -26.62 -25.28
C SER A 279 -0.84 -26.60 -26.81
N ARG A 280 -0.96 -25.41 -27.41
CA ARG A 280 -0.99 -25.25 -28.87
C ARG A 280 0.29 -25.77 -29.53
N ALA A 281 1.45 -25.47 -28.96
CA ALA A 281 2.74 -25.93 -29.49
C ALA A 281 2.89 -27.46 -29.39
N VAL A 282 2.51 -28.07 -28.26
CA VAL A 282 2.51 -29.53 -28.10
C VAL A 282 1.52 -30.20 -29.07
N ARG A 283 0.33 -29.63 -29.28
CA ARG A 283 -0.63 -30.11 -30.29
C ARG A 283 -0.11 -29.95 -31.73
N ALA A 284 0.65 -28.90 -32.02
CA ALA A 284 1.31 -28.73 -33.32
C ALA A 284 2.36 -29.81 -33.55
N TYR A 285 3.18 -30.11 -32.54
CA TYR A 285 4.12 -31.22 -32.57
C TYR A 285 3.42 -32.57 -32.76
N GLN A 286 2.37 -32.86 -31.99
CA GLN A 286 1.54 -34.04 -32.16
C GLN A 286 1.01 -34.19 -33.60
N ARG A 287 0.54 -33.09 -34.21
CA ARG A 287 0.06 -33.09 -35.60
C ARG A 287 1.19 -33.33 -36.60
N ALA A 288 2.38 -32.79 -36.36
CA ALA A 288 3.55 -33.04 -37.21
C ALA A 288 3.99 -34.51 -37.14
N VAL A 289 4.00 -35.09 -35.93
CA VAL A 289 4.28 -36.51 -35.73
C VAL A 289 3.19 -37.35 -36.42
N ASN A 290 1.89 -37.08 -36.23
CA ASN A 290 0.85 -37.95 -36.81
C ASN A 290 0.64 -37.73 -38.33
N GLY A 291 0.84 -36.52 -38.84
CA GLY A 291 0.46 -36.09 -40.18
C GLY A 291 1.29 -36.64 -41.33
N GLY A 292 2.47 -37.21 -41.08
CA GLY A 292 3.29 -37.86 -42.13
C GLY A 292 2.82 -39.27 -42.51
N THR A 293 1.52 -39.57 -42.43
CA THR A 293 0.90 -40.88 -42.79
C THR A 293 0.14 -40.83 -44.12
N ARG A 294 0.67 -40.11 -45.12
CA ARG A 294 0.24 -40.25 -46.52
C ARG A 294 1.43 -40.16 -47.46
#